data_AF-X1CLG0-F1
#
_entry.id   AF-X1CLG0-F1
#
_cell.length_a   1.000
_cell.length_b   1.000
_cell.length_c   1.000
_cell.angle_alpha   90.00
_cell.angle_beta   90.00
_cell.angle_gamma   90.00
#
_symmetry.space_group_name_H-M   'P 1'
#
loop_
_entity.id
_entity.type
_entity.pdbx_description
1 polymer ?
#
loop_
_entity_poly.entity_id
_entity_poly.type
_entity_poly.pdbx_seq_one_letter_code
_entity_poly.pdbx_strand_id
1 'polypeptide(L)'
;MPMFKRRSKKEEIDAYLEDEEPEADYHAMDTGEVINVIDTDPQRGLTDYEAQCRIEEHGLNVLIEKGKTPLFILFLKQFVDVLIGLLFIAAIVSMIFEDWIDAIVIFAIVLINGIIGFVQEYQAERSLEALKQMVSKEVRIIR
;
A
#
# COMPACT_ATOMS: atom_id res chain seq x y z
N MET A 1 -26.50 10.12 -31.97
CA MET A 1 -26.87 9.45 -30.71
C MET A 1 -25.86 8.35 -30.44
N PRO A 2 -24.86 8.52 -29.57
CA PRO A 2 -23.97 7.42 -29.23
C PRO A 2 -24.57 6.61 -28.08
N MET A 3 -24.90 5.35 -28.35
CA MET A 3 -25.24 4.36 -27.34
C MET A 3 -24.00 4.07 -26.49
N PHE A 4 -24.04 4.43 -25.20
CA PHE A 4 -23.09 3.94 -24.20
C PHE A 4 -23.34 2.43 -24.02
N LYS A 5 -22.66 1.63 -24.83
CA LYS A 5 -22.58 0.18 -24.63
C LYS A 5 -21.79 -0.01 -23.33
N ARG A 6 -22.44 -0.48 -22.26
CA ARG A 6 -21.77 -0.92 -21.04
C ARG A 6 -20.78 -2.01 -21.43
N ARG A 7 -19.50 -1.66 -21.53
CA ARG A 7 -18.44 -2.66 -21.65
C ARG A 7 -18.53 -3.57 -20.44
N SER A 8 -18.49 -4.88 -20.68
CA SER A 8 -18.45 -5.87 -19.61
C SER A 8 -17.22 -5.59 -18.75
N LYS A 9 -17.32 -5.75 -17.43
CA LYS A 9 -16.16 -5.63 -16.51
C LYS A 9 -14.96 -6.48 -16.95
N LYS A 10 -15.22 -7.55 -17.70
CA LYS A 10 -14.21 -8.41 -18.34
C LYS A 10 -13.48 -7.69 -19.48
N GLU A 11 -14.18 -6.94 -20.33
CA GLU A 11 -13.58 -6.15 -21.42
C GLU A 11 -12.78 -4.94 -20.90
N GLU A 12 -13.11 -4.41 -19.72
CA GLU A 12 -12.27 -3.42 -19.03
C GLU A 12 -10.99 -4.08 -18.49
N ILE A 13 -11.10 -5.22 -17.82
CA ILE A 13 -9.93 -5.96 -17.28
C ILE A 13 -9.02 -6.45 -18.42
N ASP A 14 -9.59 -6.98 -19.50
CA ASP A 14 -8.83 -7.43 -20.67
C ASP A 14 -8.11 -6.26 -21.37
N ALA A 15 -8.74 -5.08 -21.44
CA ALA A 15 -8.10 -3.85 -21.93
C ALA A 15 -7.02 -3.29 -20.99
N TYR A 16 -7.06 -3.62 -19.69
CA TYR A 16 -5.98 -3.31 -18.74
C TYR A 16 -4.81 -4.29 -18.84
N LEU A 17 -5.01 -5.49 -19.38
CA LEU A 17 -3.97 -6.53 -19.53
C LEU A 17 -3.28 -6.50 -20.91
N GLU A 18 -3.84 -5.77 -21.89
CA GLU A 18 -3.24 -5.62 -23.23
C GLU A 18 -2.12 -4.56 -23.30
N ASP A 19 -1.94 -3.73 -22.26
CA ASP A 19 -0.88 -2.71 -22.15
C ASP A 19 0.35 -3.17 -21.35
N GLU A 20 0.43 -4.44 -20.92
CA GLU A 20 1.67 -4.99 -20.37
C GLU A 20 2.64 -5.29 -21.52
N GLU A 21 3.64 -4.41 -21.70
CA GLU A 21 4.86 -4.76 -22.45
C GLU A 21 5.36 -6.12 -21.94
N PRO A 22 5.83 -7.03 -22.82
CA PRO A 22 6.27 -8.34 -22.39
C PRO A 22 7.34 -8.18 -21.31
N GLU A 23 7.01 -8.55 -20.07
CA GLU A 23 7.97 -8.59 -18.97
C GLU A 23 9.09 -9.53 -19.40
N ALA A 24 10.22 -8.95 -19.82
CA ALA A 24 11.40 -9.73 -20.11
C ALA A 24 11.81 -10.43 -18.80
N ASP A 25 11.78 -11.76 -18.78
CA ASP A 25 12.24 -12.57 -17.66
C ASP A 25 13.77 -12.49 -17.52
N TYR A 26 14.27 -11.31 -17.13
CA TYR A 26 15.71 -11.01 -17.00
C TYR A 26 16.44 -12.02 -16.12
N HIS A 27 15.73 -12.63 -15.15
CA HIS A 27 16.27 -13.62 -14.23
C HIS A 27 16.53 -15.00 -14.86
N ALA A 28 15.92 -15.28 -16.02
CA ALA A 28 16.06 -16.53 -16.77
C ALA A 28 16.95 -16.41 -18.02
N MET A 29 17.34 -15.19 -18.40
CA MET A 29 18.20 -14.90 -19.55
C MET A 29 19.68 -15.14 -19.25
N ASP A 30 20.47 -15.40 -20.30
CA ASP A 30 21.93 -15.42 -20.15
C ASP A 30 22.47 -14.02 -19.84
N THR A 31 23.54 -13.95 -19.06
CA THR A 31 24.16 -12.66 -18.69
C THR A 31 24.55 -11.79 -19.89
N GLY A 32 25.03 -12.37 -20.98
CA GLY A 32 25.35 -11.64 -22.21
C GLY A 32 24.10 -11.10 -22.92
N GLU A 33 23.00 -11.84 -22.89
CA GLU A 33 21.72 -11.39 -23.42
C GLU A 33 21.16 -10.22 -22.62
N VAL A 34 21.18 -10.31 -21.28
CA VAL A 34 20.75 -9.22 -20.40
C VAL A 34 21.56 -7.95 -20.65
N ILE A 35 22.89 -8.05 -20.75
CA ILE A 35 23.78 -6.90 -21.02
C ILE A 35 23.41 -6.19 -22.33
N ASN A 36 23.07 -6.97 -23.37
CA ASN A 36 22.65 -6.41 -24.65
C ASN A 36 21.26 -5.77 -24.58
N VAL A 37 20.32 -6.37 -23.83
CA VAL A 37 18.96 -5.84 -23.68
C VAL A 37 18.95 -4.54 -22.87
N ILE A 38 19.72 -4.45 -21.79
CA ILE A 38 19.80 -3.26 -20.93
C ILE A 38 20.83 -2.23 -21.39
N ASP A 39 21.54 -2.52 -22.49
CA ASP A 39 22.54 -1.67 -23.16
C ASP A 39 23.51 -1.02 -22.17
N THR A 40 24.38 -1.82 -21.53
CA THR A 40 25.36 -1.32 -20.55
C THR A 40 26.73 -1.97 -20.72
N ASP A 41 27.81 -1.26 -20.37
CA ASP A 41 29.14 -1.87 -20.31
C ASP A 41 29.31 -2.65 -18.98
N PRO A 42 29.68 -3.94 -18.99
CA PRO A 42 29.82 -4.75 -17.77
C PRO A 42 31.02 -4.38 -16.90
N GLN A 43 32.03 -3.70 -17.45
CA GLN A 43 33.25 -3.29 -16.72
C GLN A 43 33.25 -1.81 -16.35
N ARG A 44 32.70 -0.96 -17.22
CA ARG A 44 32.70 0.50 -17.07
C ARG A 44 31.35 1.05 -16.62
N GLY A 45 30.26 0.31 -16.80
CA GLY A 45 28.92 0.78 -16.48
C GLY A 45 28.38 1.78 -17.50
N LEU A 46 27.46 2.62 -17.05
CA LEU A 46 26.81 3.66 -17.86
C LEU A 46 27.57 4.98 -17.73
N THR A 47 27.63 5.74 -18.82
CA THR A 47 28.14 7.12 -18.78
C THR A 47 27.19 8.04 -18.00
N ASP A 48 27.70 9.16 -17.47
CA ASP A 48 26.87 10.16 -16.78
C ASP A 48 25.73 10.69 -17.67
N TYR A 49 25.97 10.80 -18.98
CA TYR A 49 24.97 11.25 -19.93
C TYR A 49 23.84 10.23 -20.10
N GLU A 50 24.17 8.95 -20.32
CA GLU A 50 23.17 7.87 -20.45
C GLU A 50 22.38 7.68 -19.15
N ALA A 51 23.06 7.76 -18.00
CA ALA A 51 22.41 7.67 -16.71
C ALA A 51 21.39 8.81 -16.51
N GLN A 52 21.73 10.04 -16.91
CA GLN A 52 20.84 11.18 -16.82
C GLN A 52 19.63 11.03 -17.76
N CYS A 53 19.84 10.59 -19.01
CA CYS A 53 18.76 10.31 -19.95
C CYS A 53 17.80 9.25 -19.40
N ARG A 54 18.31 8.16 -18.82
CA ARG A 54 17.48 7.10 -18.22
C ARG A 54 16.70 7.58 -16.99
N ILE A 55 17.27 8.49 -16.18
CA ILE A 55 16.54 9.11 -15.06
C ILE A 55 15.40 10.00 -15.56
N GLU A 56 15.59 10.71 -16.69
CA GLU A 56 14.52 11.52 -17.30
C GLU A 56 13.40 10.65 -17.89
N GLU A 57 13.74 9.48 -18.44
CA GLU A 57 12.78 8.55 -19.05
C GLU A 57 12.03 7.71 -18.00
N HIS A 58 12.75 7.08 -17.07
CA HIS A 58 12.16 6.13 -16.11
C HIS A 58 11.84 6.76 -14.75
N GLY A 59 12.35 7.97 -14.49
CA GLY A 59 12.25 8.62 -13.19
C GLY A 59 13.26 8.10 -12.18
N LEU A 60 13.22 8.69 -10.98
CA LEU A 60 14.08 8.30 -9.88
C LEU A 60 13.59 6.99 -9.26
N ASN A 61 14.52 6.12 -8.85
CA ASN A 61 14.23 4.91 -8.08
C ASN A 61 13.87 5.27 -6.61
N VAL A 62 12.71 5.88 -6.43
CA VAL A 62 12.18 6.32 -5.13
C VAL A 62 10.77 5.77 -4.96
N LEU A 63 10.53 5.04 -3.86
CA LEU A 63 9.17 4.66 -3.49
C LEU A 63 8.40 5.88 -2.98
N ILE A 64 7.23 6.14 -3.56
CA ILE A 64 6.32 7.20 -3.12
C ILE A 64 5.82 6.88 -1.71
N GLU A 65 6.27 7.63 -0.71
CA GLU A 65 5.79 7.48 0.66
C GLU A 65 4.40 8.10 0.81
N LYS A 66 3.39 7.29 1.13
CA LYS A 66 2.13 7.82 1.70
C LYS A 66 2.48 8.38 3.09
N GLY A 67 2.12 9.65 3.33
CA GLY A 67 2.38 10.31 4.60
C GLY A 67 1.85 9.53 5.81
N LYS A 68 2.50 9.70 6.96
CA LYS A 68 2.11 9.01 8.21
C LYS A 68 0.67 9.32 8.56
N THR A 69 -0.09 8.30 8.94
CA THR A 69 -1.47 8.53 9.40
C THR A 69 -1.38 9.15 10.81
N PRO A 70 -1.99 10.32 11.06
CA PRO A 70 -1.91 10.92 12.39
C PRO A 70 -2.63 10.02 13.43
N LEU A 71 -2.05 9.92 14.62
CA LEU A 71 -2.50 9.01 15.70
C LEU A 71 -3.98 9.12 16.03
N PHE A 72 -4.54 10.34 16.01
CA PHE A 72 -5.96 10.56 16.25
C PHE A 72 -6.85 9.94 15.17
N ILE A 73 -6.44 9.99 13.90
CA ILE A 73 -7.17 9.33 12.80
C ILE A 73 -7.09 7.81 12.95
N LEU A 74 -5.95 7.28 13.41
CA LEU A 74 -5.78 5.86 13.71
C LEU A 74 -6.79 5.40 14.78
N PHE A 75 -6.92 6.18 15.86
CA PHE A 75 -7.88 5.91 16.92
C PHE A 75 -9.33 6.02 16.43
N LEU A 76 -9.67 7.07 15.66
CA LEU A 76 -11.02 7.25 15.12
C LEU A 76 -11.44 6.15 14.15
N LYS A 77 -10.50 5.63 13.34
CA LYS A 77 -10.78 4.52 12.43
C LYS A 77 -11.33 3.30 13.15
N GLN A 78 -10.90 3.04 14.38
CA GLN A 78 -11.40 1.92 15.17
C GLN A 78 -12.91 2.05 15.43
N PHE A 79 -13.47 3.26 15.54
CA PHE A 79 -14.90 3.47 15.81
C PHE A 79 -15.80 3.44 14.56
N VAL A 80 -15.21 3.44 13.36
CA VAL A 80 -15.94 3.41 12.08
C VAL A 80 -16.11 1.97 11.56
N ASP A 81 -15.54 0.99 12.26
CA ASP A 81 -15.69 -0.42 11.91
C ASP A 81 -17.15 -0.88 12.00
N VAL A 82 -17.59 -1.69 11.03
CA VAL A 82 -18.97 -2.18 10.92
C VAL A 82 -19.42 -2.90 12.20
N LEU A 83 -18.52 -3.65 12.84
CA LEU A 83 -18.80 -4.37 14.07
C LEU A 83 -18.99 -3.42 15.26
N ILE A 84 -18.20 -2.35 15.34
CA ILE A 84 -18.35 -1.33 16.39
C ILE A 84 -19.61 -0.49 16.15
N GLY A 85 -19.95 -0.20 14.89
CA GLY A 85 -21.25 0.38 14.54
C GLY A 85 -22.43 -0.47 15.03
N LEU A 86 -22.33 -1.80 14.93
CA LEU A 86 -23.34 -2.72 15.47
C LEU A 86 -23.44 -2.65 17.01
N LEU A 87 -22.30 -2.54 17.70
CA LEU A 87 -22.26 -2.38 19.15
C LEU A 87 -22.88 -1.05 19.60
N PHE A 88 -22.66 0.04 18.84
CA PHE A 88 -23.34 1.31 19.11
C PHE A 88 -24.85 1.20 18.95
N ILE A 89 -25.34 0.48 17.93
CA ILE A 89 -26.78 0.22 17.76
C ILE A 89 -27.30 -0.59 18.96
N ALA A 90 -26.59 -1.64 19.39
CA ALA A 90 -26.97 -2.44 20.55
C ALA A 90 -27.01 -1.61 21.84
N ALA A 91 -26.04 -0.70 22.05
CA ALA A 91 -26.02 0.20 23.19
C ALA A 91 -27.23 1.17 23.18
N ILE A 92 -27.61 1.70 22.02
CA ILE A 92 -28.80 2.55 21.88
C ILE A 92 -30.07 1.76 22.22
N VAL A 93 -30.19 0.53 21.71
CA VAL A 93 -31.33 -0.34 22.03
C VAL A 93 -31.37 -0.63 23.53
N SER A 94 -30.23 -0.96 24.16
CA SER A 94 -30.13 -1.22 25.60
C SER A 94 -30.60 -0.03 26.45
N MET A 95 -30.23 1.20 26.06
CA MET A 95 -30.68 2.42 26.75
C MET A 95 -32.19 2.62 26.66
N ILE A 96 -32.83 2.24 25.54
CA ILE A 96 -34.29 2.30 25.39
C ILE A 96 -34.99 1.34 26.37
N PHE A 97 -34.37 0.20 26.68
CA PHE A 97 -34.86 -0.76 27.68
C PHE A 97 -34.49 -0.38 29.12
N GLU A 98 -33.90 0.80 29.35
CA GLU A 98 -33.38 1.28 30.65
C GLU A 98 -32.36 0.33 31.30
N ASP A 99 -31.70 -0.52 30.51
CA ASP A 99 -30.63 -1.39 30.98
C ASP A 99 -29.28 -0.67 30.90
N TRP A 100 -28.97 0.03 31.99
CA TRP A 100 -27.72 0.77 32.16
C TRP A 100 -26.51 -0.16 32.33
N ILE A 101 -26.71 -1.38 32.84
CA ILE A 101 -25.60 -2.32 33.07
C ILE A 101 -25.08 -2.80 31.72
N ASP A 102 -25.97 -3.22 30.84
CA ASP A 102 -25.62 -3.68 29.50
C ASP A 102 -24.98 -2.58 28.65
N ALA A 103 -25.51 -1.35 28.74
CA ALA A 103 -24.91 -0.19 28.06
C ALA A 103 -23.46 0.08 28.51
N ILE A 104 -23.19 0.00 29.82
CA ILE A 104 -21.84 0.19 30.38
C ILE A 104 -20.89 -0.93 29.93
N VAL A 105 -21.36 -2.19 29.92
CA VAL A 105 -20.56 -3.33 29.48
C VAL A 105 -20.19 -3.20 28.00
N ILE A 106 -21.16 -2.87 27.15
CA ILE A 106 -20.90 -2.65 25.71
C ILE A 106 -19.90 -1.51 25.51
N PHE A 107 -20.06 -0.40 26.22
CA PHE A 107 -19.14 0.73 26.14
C PHE A 107 -17.72 0.34 26.56
N ALA A 108 -17.57 -0.40 27.66
CA ALA A 108 -16.27 -0.89 28.12
C ALA A 108 -15.59 -1.79 27.08
N ILE A 109 -16.35 -2.70 26.44
CA ILE A 109 -15.83 -3.58 25.39
C ILE A 109 -15.35 -2.77 24.18
N VAL A 110 -16.15 -1.79 23.72
CA VAL A 110 -15.76 -0.91 22.60
C VAL A 110 -14.50 -0.12 22.94
N LEU A 111 -14.39 0.40 24.15
CA LEU A 111 -13.21 1.15 24.59
C LEU A 111 -11.95 0.27 24.62
N ILE A 112 -12.05 -0.93 25.19
CA ILE A 112 -10.93 -1.89 25.23
C ILE A 112 -10.50 -2.29 23.83
N ASN A 113 -11.45 -2.63 22.95
CA ASN A 113 -11.16 -2.93 21.54
C ASN A 113 -10.54 -1.73 20.82
N GLY A 114 -11.00 -0.51 21.12
CA GLY A 114 -10.43 0.77 20.75
C GLY A 114 -8.91 0.83 20.99
N ILE A 115 -8.54 0.59 22.24
CA ILE A 115 -7.15 0.66 22.72
C ILE A 115 -6.30 -0.46 22.10
N ILE A 116 -6.81 -1.69 22.10
CA ILE A 116 -6.08 -2.84 21.54
C ILE A 116 -5.84 -2.64 20.04
N GLY A 117 -6.86 -2.24 19.28
CA GLY A 117 -6.75 -1.98 17.85
C GLY A 117 -5.76 -0.85 17.55
N PHE A 118 -5.82 0.26 18.30
CA PHE A 118 -4.86 1.34 18.18
C PHE A 118 -3.41 0.88 18.42
N VAL A 119 -3.17 0.10 19.48
CA VAL A 119 -1.84 -0.41 19.83
C VAL A 119 -1.31 -1.40 18.78
N GLN A 120 -2.19 -2.22 18.20
CA GLN A 120 -1.84 -3.15 17.12
C GLN A 120 -1.43 -2.41 15.85
N GLU A 121 -2.24 -1.46 15.41
CA GLU A 121 -1.98 -0.68 14.20
C GLU A 121 -0.73 0.19 14.35
N TYR A 122 -0.55 0.83 15.52
CA TYR A 122 0.65 1.60 15.81
C TYR A 122 1.92 0.74 15.77
N GLN A 123 1.88 -0.48 16.32
CA GLN A 123 3.02 -1.40 16.24
C GLN A 123 3.27 -1.86 14.80
N ALA A 124 2.23 -2.14 14.02
CA ALA A 124 2.36 -2.53 12.62
C ALA A 124 3.04 -1.42 11.79
N GLU A 125 2.61 -0.17 11.96
CA GLU A 125 3.21 0.98 11.27
C GLU A 125 4.69 1.16 11.66
N ARG A 126 5.02 1.01 12.95
CA ARG A 126 6.41 1.05 13.41
C ARG A 126 7.28 -0.09 12.86
N SER A 127 6.74 -1.31 12.78
CA SER A 127 7.45 -2.45 12.19
C SER A 127 7.74 -2.24 10.71
N LEU A 128 6.77 -1.68 9.96
CA LEU A 128 6.98 -1.31 8.56
C LEU A 128 8.03 -0.21 8.42
N GLU A 129 8.01 0.79 9.29
CA GLU A 129 9.03 1.86 9.28
C GLU A 129 10.43 1.30 9.56
N ALA A 130 10.57 0.39 10.53
CA ALA A 130 11.83 -0.28 10.80
C ALA A 130 12.32 -1.13 9.61
N LEU A 131 11.42 -1.87 8.95
CA LEU A 131 11.75 -2.65 7.76
C LEU A 131 12.24 -1.75 6.62
N LYS A 132 11.58 -0.61 6.39
CA LYS A 132 12.02 0.38 5.39
C LYS A 132 13.42 0.92 5.69
N GLN A 133 13.78 1.09 6.96
CA GLN A 133 15.12 1.53 7.34
C GLN A 133 16.20 0.46 7.14
N MET A 134 15.83 -0.83 7.13
CA MET A 134 16.75 -1.93 6.85
C MET A 134 17.07 -2.07 5.35
N VAL A 135 16.21 -1.57 4.47
CA VAL A 135 16.50 -1.51 3.03
C VAL A 135 17.53 -0.40 2.79
N SER A 136 18.71 -0.77 2.28
CA SER A 136 19.78 0.19 2.01
C SER A 136 19.29 1.28 1.05
N LYS A 137 19.36 2.53 1.50
CA LYS A 137 19.11 3.70 0.64
C LYS A 137 20.26 3.99 -0.31
N GLU A 138 21.43 3.39 -0.05
CA GLU A 138 22.63 3.59 -0.85
C GLU A 138 22.98 2.31 -1.61
N VAL A 139 23.32 2.48 -2.87
CA VAL A 139 23.78 1.41 -3.76
C VAL A 139 25.12 1.84 -4.34
N ARG A 140 26.05 0.89 -4.42
CA ARG A 140 27.30 1.08 -5.16
C ARG A 140 27.07 0.69 -6.62
N ILE A 141 27.38 1.61 -7.52
CA ILE A 141 27.33 1.40 -8.96
C ILE A 141 28.72 1.56 -9.57
N ILE A 142 28.87 1.05 -10.80
CA ILE A 142 30.01 1.30 -11.67
C ILE A 142 29.49 2.24 -12.78
N ARG A 143 30.21 3.33 -13.02
CA ARG A 143 29.99 4.34 -14.06
C ARG A 143 31.35 4.89 -14.50
#